data_AF-A0AB37DCA9-F1
#
_entry.id   AF-A0AB37DCA9-F1
#
_cell.length_a   1.000
_cell.length_b   1.000
_cell.length_c   1.000
_cell.angle_alpha   90.00
_cell.angle_beta   90.00
_cell.angle_gamma   90.00
#
_symmetry.space_group_name_H-M   'P 1'
#
loop_
_entity.id
_entity.type
_entity.pdbx_description
1 polymer ?
#
loop_
_entity_poly.entity_id
_entity_poly.type
_entity_poly.pdbx_seq_one_letter_code
_entity_poly.pdbx_strand_id
1 'polypeptide(L)'
;MVKNSFKYLKITMPFILLLTMIAIFFYNNAQENIKGFYKTRGFQGKVQITGIGWADKITYRMNEEDEVKHYLIFHIDYQETINNKTAHVKTQLPLHIQDLLYPYIASPTENDSDFNRQNSEYKILPDEREYGDDFVKKSIKINPRNQKFINDISEALSTEKDLKNIIVQIEPVPYTTLYTYERGHSKALGGYYDFSLKDALRNKQLTVQLSLPSGSTTKEIDLHSQLEQVLKNSELPDGRYILNQNNDFPKEVHIDGNQIRSN
;
A
#
# COMPACT_ATOMS: atom_id res chain seq x y z
N MET A 1 -49.77 -20.64 25.42
CA MET A 1 -49.05 -19.73 24.50
C MET A 1 -48.01 -20.51 23.68
N VAL A 2 -48.38 -21.41 22.76
CA VAL A 2 -47.42 -22.12 21.87
C VAL A 2 -48.10 -22.48 20.53
N LYS A 3 -48.76 -21.52 19.86
CA LYS A 3 -49.36 -21.74 18.52
C LYS A 3 -48.75 -20.88 17.41
N ASN A 4 -47.95 -19.88 17.77
CA ASN A 4 -47.36 -18.97 16.80
C ASN A 4 -45.93 -19.37 16.35
N SER A 5 -45.18 -20.13 17.15
CA SER A 5 -43.78 -20.49 16.84
C SER A 5 -43.64 -21.33 15.57
N PHE A 6 -44.54 -22.30 15.34
CA PHE A 6 -44.51 -23.16 14.15
C PHE A 6 -44.83 -22.42 12.84
N LYS A 7 -45.65 -21.36 12.90
CA LYS A 7 -46.01 -20.55 11.73
C LYS A 7 -44.85 -19.64 11.32
N TYR A 8 -44.16 -19.05 12.31
CA TYR A 8 -42.94 -18.26 12.05
C TYR A 8 -41.81 -19.14 11.53
N LEU A 9 -41.60 -20.35 12.08
CA LEU A 9 -40.55 -21.28 11.62
C LEU A 9 -40.67 -21.66 10.13
N LYS A 10 -41.90 -21.85 9.63
CA LYS A 10 -42.17 -22.17 8.21
C LYS A 10 -41.88 -21.02 7.24
N ILE A 11 -41.88 -19.78 7.73
CA ILE A 11 -41.61 -18.57 6.91
C ILE A 11 -40.17 -18.11 7.10
N THR A 12 -39.61 -18.22 8.31
CA THR A 12 -38.23 -17.83 8.60
C THR A 12 -37.22 -18.77 7.96
N MET A 13 -37.49 -20.07 7.91
CA MET A 13 -36.58 -21.05 7.31
C MET A 13 -36.30 -20.80 5.81
N PRO A 14 -37.32 -20.67 4.92
CA PRO A 14 -37.06 -20.35 3.51
C PRO A 14 -36.43 -18.96 3.33
N PHE A 15 -36.74 -18.00 4.20
CA PHE A 15 -36.13 -16.67 4.17
C PHE A 15 -34.64 -16.70 4.53
N ILE A 16 -34.25 -17.46 5.56
CA ILE A 16 -32.84 -17.68 5.93
C ILE A 16 -32.10 -18.40 4.80
N LEU A 17 -32.71 -19.40 4.17
CA LEU A 17 -32.11 -20.10 3.02
C LEU A 17 -31.91 -19.16 1.84
N LEU A 18 -32.89 -18.32 1.52
CA LEU A 18 -32.79 -17.31 0.47
C LEU A 18 -31.67 -16.30 0.76
N LEU A 19 -31.61 -15.76 1.98
CA LEU A 19 -30.54 -14.84 2.40
C LEU A 19 -29.16 -15.51 2.34
N THR A 20 -29.05 -16.77 2.75
CA THR A 20 -27.79 -17.53 2.68
C THR A 20 -27.36 -17.71 1.22
N MET A 21 -28.28 -18.05 0.33
CA MET A 21 -28.00 -18.19 -1.10
C MET A 21 -27.54 -16.85 -1.72
N ILE A 22 -28.21 -15.74 -1.38
CA ILE A 22 -27.83 -14.39 -1.81
C ILE A 22 -26.42 -14.05 -1.30
N ALA A 23 -26.13 -14.32 -0.03
CA ALA A 23 -24.82 -14.06 0.57
C ALA A 23 -23.69 -14.86 -0.11
N ILE A 24 -23.93 -16.14 -0.44
CA ILE A 24 -22.96 -16.98 -1.17
C ILE A 24 -22.72 -16.43 -2.57
N PHE A 25 -23.78 -16.11 -3.30
CA PHE A 25 -23.68 -15.55 -4.65
C PHE A 25 -22.92 -14.23 -4.63
N PHE A 26 -23.25 -13.37 -3.68
CA PHE A 26 -22.60 -12.10 -3.44
C PHE A 26 -21.10 -12.27 -3.16
N TYR A 27 -20.72 -13.16 -2.23
CA TYR A 27 -19.32 -13.42 -1.90
C TYR A 27 -18.53 -13.93 -3.12
N ASN A 28 -19.08 -14.89 -3.86
CA ASN A 28 -18.42 -15.43 -5.05
C ASN A 28 -18.22 -14.35 -6.13
N ASN A 29 -19.23 -13.50 -6.34
CA ASN A 29 -19.13 -12.39 -7.29
C ASN A 29 -18.06 -11.37 -6.85
N ALA A 30 -18.07 -10.96 -5.58
CA ALA A 30 -17.07 -10.06 -5.02
C ALA A 30 -15.65 -10.63 -5.16
N GLN A 31 -15.47 -11.91 -4.83
CA GLN A 31 -14.19 -12.60 -4.93
C GLN A 31 -13.63 -12.61 -6.37
N GLU A 32 -14.46 -12.88 -7.38
CA GLU A 32 -14.03 -12.86 -8.79
C GLU A 32 -13.73 -11.43 -9.28
N ASN A 33 -14.54 -10.44 -8.92
CA ASN A 33 -14.28 -9.04 -9.27
C ASN A 33 -12.95 -8.54 -8.69
N ILE A 34 -12.71 -8.84 -7.41
CA ILE A 34 -11.47 -8.50 -6.72
C ILE A 34 -10.28 -9.21 -7.38
N LYS A 35 -10.39 -10.49 -7.76
CA LYS A 35 -9.32 -11.15 -8.53
C LYS A 35 -9.04 -10.45 -9.86
N GLY A 36 -10.09 -10.07 -10.59
CA GLY A 36 -9.97 -9.32 -11.85
C GLY A 36 -9.25 -7.99 -11.68
N PHE A 37 -9.54 -7.26 -10.61
CA PHE A 37 -8.87 -6.00 -10.24
C PHE A 37 -7.35 -6.17 -10.10
N TYR A 38 -6.91 -7.16 -9.33
CA TYR A 38 -5.48 -7.44 -9.16
C TYR A 38 -4.85 -7.91 -10.48
N LYS A 39 -5.51 -8.82 -11.20
CA LYS A 39 -5.00 -9.38 -12.46
C LYS A 39 -4.75 -8.30 -13.51
N THR A 40 -5.70 -7.37 -13.70
CA THR A 40 -5.60 -6.27 -14.68
C THR A 40 -4.45 -5.30 -14.37
N ARG A 41 -3.99 -5.25 -13.12
CA ARG A 41 -2.89 -4.39 -12.67
C ARG A 41 -1.56 -5.14 -12.54
N GLY A 42 -1.46 -6.32 -13.14
CA GLY A 42 -0.23 -7.09 -13.23
C GLY A 42 0.10 -7.92 -12.00
N PHE A 43 -0.81 -8.02 -11.01
CA PHE A 43 -0.62 -8.92 -9.87
C PHE A 43 -0.98 -10.35 -10.27
N GLN A 44 -0.04 -11.27 -10.08
CA GLN A 44 -0.16 -12.66 -10.53
C GLN A 44 -0.48 -13.66 -9.41
N GLY A 45 -0.51 -13.18 -8.17
CA GLY A 45 -0.73 -13.97 -6.97
C GLY A 45 -2.18 -14.38 -6.76
N LYS A 46 -2.38 -15.20 -5.74
CA LYS A 46 -3.69 -15.61 -5.25
C LYS A 46 -4.28 -14.49 -4.40
N VAL A 47 -5.52 -14.11 -4.71
CA VAL A 47 -6.29 -13.14 -3.93
C VAL A 47 -7.35 -13.86 -3.12
N GLN A 48 -7.47 -13.54 -1.82
CA GLN A 48 -8.51 -14.11 -0.96
C GLN A 48 -9.14 -13.03 -0.08
N ILE A 49 -10.47 -12.91 -0.12
CA ILE A 49 -11.22 -12.19 0.90
C ILE A 49 -11.12 -12.97 2.21
N THR A 50 -10.66 -12.28 3.26
CA THR A 50 -10.51 -12.81 4.63
C THR A 50 -11.48 -12.20 5.62
N GLY A 51 -12.14 -11.11 5.24
CA GLY A 51 -13.14 -10.45 6.06
C GLY A 51 -13.86 -9.36 5.27
N ILE A 52 -15.00 -8.94 5.80
CA ILE A 52 -15.80 -7.85 5.26
C ILE A 52 -16.14 -6.91 6.41
N GLY A 53 -15.83 -5.63 6.26
CA GLY A 53 -16.12 -4.55 7.19
C GLY A 53 -17.00 -3.48 6.56
N TRP A 54 -17.42 -2.51 7.36
CA TRP A 54 -18.25 -1.38 6.94
C TRP A 54 -17.58 -0.07 7.38
N ALA A 55 -17.61 0.94 6.52
CA ALA A 55 -17.15 2.28 6.86
C ALA A 55 -18.02 3.35 6.21
N ASP A 56 -18.33 4.39 6.97
CA ASP A 56 -19.13 5.54 6.51
C ASP A 56 -18.30 6.61 5.81
N LYS A 57 -16.97 6.59 6.03
CA LYS A 57 -15.98 7.43 5.34
C LYS A 57 -14.68 6.66 5.24
N ILE A 58 -13.95 6.86 4.15
CA ILE A 58 -12.58 6.37 3.99
C ILE A 58 -11.70 7.60 3.78
N THR A 59 -10.67 7.73 4.63
CA THR A 59 -9.77 8.88 4.70
C THR A 59 -9.13 9.24 3.35
N TYR A 60 -8.97 8.26 2.45
CA TYR A 60 -8.25 8.42 1.19
C TYR A 60 -9.09 8.98 0.02
N ARG A 61 -10.43 9.04 0.14
CA ARG A 61 -11.34 9.64 -0.84
C ARG A 61 -11.89 11.01 -0.41
N MET A 62 -11.22 11.70 0.51
CA MET A 62 -11.56 13.08 0.85
C MET A 62 -11.15 14.01 -0.30
N ASN A 63 -12.01 14.14 -1.30
CA ASN A 63 -12.23 15.47 -1.87
C ASN A 63 -13.10 16.21 -0.84
N GLU A 64 -12.85 17.49 -0.60
CA GLU A 64 -13.51 18.33 0.41
C GLU A 64 -15.03 18.53 0.21
N GLU A 65 -15.69 17.75 -0.65
CA GLU A 65 -17.12 17.80 -0.88
C GLU A 65 -17.84 16.64 -0.18
N ASP A 66 -18.57 17.03 0.87
CA ASP A 66 -19.41 16.22 1.74
C ASP A 66 -20.42 15.33 1.00
N GLU A 67 -20.08 14.06 0.81
CA GLU A 67 -21.06 12.98 0.73
C GLU A 67 -20.61 11.80 1.60
N VAL A 68 -21.39 11.48 2.64
CA VAL A 68 -21.26 10.23 3.39
C VAL A 68 -21.55 9.09 2.43
N LYS A 69 -20.51 8.42 1.97
CA LYS A 69 -20.59 7.27 1.08
C LYS A 69 -20.42 6.01 1.92
N HIS A 70 -21.39 5.12 1.87
CA HIS A 70 -21.30 3.85 2.60
C HIS A 70 -20.43 2.88 1.80
N TYR A 71 -19.33 2.44 2.43
CA TYR A 71 -18.38 1.53 1.84
C TYR A 71 -18.39 0.18 2.54
N LEU A 72 -18.31 -0.85 1.71
CA LEU A 72 -17.96 -2.19 2.14
C LEU A 72 -16.44 -2.33 2.04
N ILE A 73 -15.78 -2.65 3.15
CA ILE A 73 -14.33 -2.86 3.19
C ILE A 73 -14.06 -4.35 3.06
N PHE A 74 -13.40 -4.76 1.98
CA PHE A 74 -12.92 -6.12 1.84
C PHE A 74 -11.52 -6.22 2.41
N HIS A 75 -11.35 -7.07 3.43
CA HIS A 75 -10.03 -7.44 3.93
C HIS A 75 -9.47 -8.54 3.05
N ILE A 76 -8.32 -8.28 2.44
CA ILE A 76 -7.74 -9.15 1.42
C ILE A 76 -6.41 -9.68 1.94
N ASP A 77 -6.22 -10.99 1.80
CA ASP A 77 -4.90 -11.63 1.87
C ASP A 77 -4.46 -11.97 0.44
N TYR A 78 -3.50 -11.20 -0.05
CA TYR A 78 -2.83 -11.46 -1.31
C TYR A 78 -1.59 -12.30 -1.06
N GLN A 79 -1.42 -13.36 -1.86
CA GLN A 79 -0.32 -14.31 -1.72
C GLN A 79 0.39 -14.50 -3.06
N GLU A 80 1.70 -14.28 -3.08
CA GLU A 80 2.51 -14.52 -4.28
C GLU A 80 3.83 -15.19 -3.92
N THR A 81 4.20 -16.22 -4.67
CA THR A 81 5.47 -16.92 -4.49
C THR A 81 6.55 -16.23 -5.29
N ILE A 82 7.54 -15.70 -4.60
CA ILE A 82 8.67 -14.98 -5.20
C ILE A 82 9.95 -15.60 -4.64
N ASN A 83 10.87 -16.03 -5.50
CA ASN A 83 12.11 -16.69 -5.11
C ASN A 83 11.89 -17.84 -4.09
N ASN A 84 10.93 -18.72 -4.38
CA ASN A 84 10.53 -19.87 -3.54
C ASN A 84 10.02 -19.51 -2.14
N LYS A 85 9.68 -18.24 -1.89
CA LYS A 85 9.07 -17.79 -0.64
C LYS A 85 7.70 -17.19 -0.91
N THR A 86 6.70 -17.58 -0.15
CA THR A 86 5.36 -17.00 -0.27
C THR A 86 5.30 -15.67 0.48
N ALA A 87 5.09 -14.59 -0.25
CA ALA A 87 4.85 -13.26 0.29
C ALA A 87 3.35 -13.07 0.52
N HIS A 88 2.97 -12.72 1.75
CA HIS A 88 1.63 -12.28 2.10
C HIS A 88 1.58 -10.76 2.17
N VAL A 89 0.59 -10.16 1.52
CA VAL A 89 0.23 -8.75 1.62
C VAL A 89 -1.21 -8.67 2.08
N LYS A 90 -1.40 -8.23 3.32
CA LYS A 90 -2.73 -7.96 3.87
C LYS A 90 -3.07 -6.52 3.53
N THR A 91 -4.17 -6.34 2.82
CA THR A 91 -4.62 -5.02 2.39
C THR A 91 -6.13 -4.91 2.50
N GLN A 92 -6.64 -3.71 2.27
CA GLN A 92 -8.06 -3.42 2.33
C GLN A 92 -8.49 -2.82 1.00
N LEU A 93 -9.60 -3.31 0.48
CA LEU A 93 -10.20 -2.77 -0.72
C LEU A 93 -11.60 -2.25 -0.38
N PRO A 94 -11.76 -0.93 -0.27
CA PRO A 94 -13.09 -0.36 -0.12
C PRO A 94 -13.85 -0.39 -1.45
N LEU A 95 -15.10 -0.80 -1.40
CA LEU A 95 -16.03 -0.76 -2.52
C LEU A 95 -17.29 -0.01 -2.11
N HIS A 96 -17.75 0.87 -2.98
CA HIS A 96 -19.02 1.55 -2.76
C HIS A 96 -20.15 0.54 -2.96
N ILE A 97 -21.16 0.56 -2.08
CA ILE A 97 -22.28 -0.40 -2.17
C ILE A 97 -23.02 -0.29 -3.51
N GLN A 98 -23.09 0.91 -4.10
CA GLN A 98 -23.74 1.07 -5.41
C GLN A 98 -22.95 0.41 -6.54
N ASP A 99 -21.61 0.37 -6.46
CA ASP A 99 -20.76 -0.28 -7.46
C ASP A 99 -20.92 -1.81 -7.45
N LEU A 100 -21.39 -2.34 -6.32
CA LEU A 100 -21.71 -3.73 -6.07
C LEU A 100 -22.98 -4.22 -6.81
N LEU A 101 -23.87 -3.29 -7.15
CA LEU A 101 -25.16 -3.56 -7.81
C LEU A 101 -25.03 -3.64 -9.34
N TYR A 102 -23.88 -3.25 -9.89
CA TYR A 102 -23.59 -3.41 -11.31
C TYR A 102 -22.98 -4.79 -11.57
N PRO A 103 -23.65 -5.67 -12.32
CA PRO A 103 -23.08 -6.97 -12.69
C PRO A 103 -21.82 -6.76 -13.52
N TYR A 104 -20.82 -7.60 -13.27
CA TYR A 104 -19.56 -7.70 -14.00
C TYR A 104 -19.79 -7.60 -15.52
N ILE A 105 -19.25 -6.55 -16.14
CA ILE A 105 -18.98 -6.54 -17.57
C ILE A 105 -17.59 -7.16 -17.71
N ALA A 106 -17.51 -8.29 -18.42
CA ALA A 106 -16.25 -8.95 -18.68
C ALA A 106 -15.19 -7.96 -19.18
N SER A 107 -13.99 -7.99 -18.58
CA SER A 107 -12.86 -7.26 -19.12
C SER A 107 -12.69 -7.58 -20.61
N PRO A 108 -12.22 -6.63 -21.42
CA PRO A 108 -11.89 -6.91 -22.78
C PRO A 108 -10.70 -7.88 -22.79
N THR A 109 -10.61 -8.69 -23.84
CA THR A 109 -9.50 -9.61 -24.06
C THR A 109 -8.16 -8.85 -24.11
N GLU A 110 -7.04 -9.57 -23.95
CA GLU A 110 -5.65 -9.06 -23.88
C GLU A 110 -5.21 -8.07 -24.99
N ASN A 111 -6.07 -7.79 -25.98
CA ASN A 111 -5.81 -6.88 -27.10
C ASN A 111 -6.29 -5.43 -26.89
N ASP A 112 -7.00 -5.10 -25.80
CA ASP A 112 -7.41 -3.71 -25.56
C ASP A 112 -6.28 -2.92 -24.91
N SER A 113 -5.40 -2.44 -25.78
CA SER A 113 -4.25 -1.55 -25.50
C SER A 113 -4.63 -0.15 -24.99
N ASP A 114 -5.93 0.18 -24.93
CA ASP A 114 -6.43 1.46 -24.42
C ASP A 114 -6.61 1.46 -22.90
N PHE A 115 -5.51 1.67 -22.19
CA PHE A 115 -5.46 1.88 -20.74
C PHE A 115 -6.47 2.95 -20.25
N ASN A 116 -6.78 3.95 -21.09
CA ASN A 116 -7.75 5.01 -20.77
C ASN A 116 -9.22 4.57 -20.78
N ARG A 117 -9.59 3.51 -21.53
CA ARG A 117 -10.94 2.91 -21.43
C ARG A 117 -11.09 2.05 -20.17
N GLN A 118 -10.02 1.39 -19.75
CA GLN A 118 -10.00 0.56 -18.54
C GLN A 118 -10.24 1.36 -17.24
N ASN A 119 -9.96 2.67 -17.22
CA ASN A 119 -10.24 3.52 -16.06
C ASN A 119 -11.60 4.26 -16.12
N SER A 120 -12.19 4.43 -17.31
CA SER A 120 -13.43 5.20 -17.48
C SER A 120 -14.70 4.36 -17.46
N GLU A 121 -14.64 3.11 -17.95
CA GLU A 121 -15.78 2.16 -17.92
C GLU A 121 -15.83 1.29 -16.66
N TYR A 122 -14.73 1.19 -15.91
CA TYR A 122 -14.59 0.39 -14.69
C TYR A 122 -14.51 1.25 -13.43
N LYS A 123 -15.55 2.06 -13.19
CA LYS A 123 -15.75 2.87 -11.96
C LYS A 123 -15.79 2.07 -10.65
N ILE A 124 -15.75 0.74 -10.72
CA ILE A 124 -16.15 -0.17 -9.64
C ILE A 124 -15.07 -0.29 -8.55
N LEU A 125 -13.81 0.07 -8.82
CA LEU A 125 -12.70 -0.30 -7.96
C LEU A 125 -11.86 0.92 -7.56
N PRO A 126 -11.34 0.96 -6.32
CA PRO A 126 -10.67 2.11 -5.75
C PRO A 126 -9.43 2.55 -6.53
N ASP A 127 -9.05 3.80 -6.31
CA ASP A 127 -7.86 4.38 -6.90
C ASP A 127 -6.64 3.50 -6.60
N GLU A 128 -5.70 3.35 -7.55
CA GLU A 128 -4.47 2.57 -7.32
C GLU A 128 -3.68 3.04 -6.10
N ARG A 129 -3.87 4.32 -5.72
CA ARG A 129 -3.35 4.93 -4.49
C ARG A 129 -3.81 4.24 -3.20
N GLU A 130 -4.99 3.61 -3.20
CA GLU A 130 -5.64 3.13 -1.98
C GLU A 130 -5.05 1.81 -1.45
N TYR A 131 -4.32 1.05 -2.27
CA TYR A 131 -3.79 -0.27 -1.89
C TYR A 131 -2.32 -0.50 -2.27
N GLY A 132 -1.74 0.33 -3.14
CA GLY A 132 -0.37 0.14 -3.65
C GLY A 132 0.71 0.18 -2.57
N ASP A 133 0.53 0.99 -1.52
CA ASP A 133 1.51 1.19 -0.45
C ASP A 133 1.92 -0.10 0.25
N ASP A 134 0.95 -0.97 0.57
CA ASP A 134 1.22 -2.25 1.22
C ASP A 134 2.11 -3.15 0.35
N PHE A 135 1.90 -3.11 -0.98
CA PHE A 135 2.69 -3.86 -1.94
C PHE A 135 4.09 -3.30 -2.11
N VAL A 136 4.24 -1.97 -2.14
CA VAL A 136 5.54 -1.29 -2.20
C VAL A 136 6.36 -1.58 -0.94
N LYS A 137 5.76 -1.43 0.25
CA LYS A 137 6.43 -1.77 1.51
C LYS A 137 6.84 -3.22 1.55
N LYS A 138 5.96 -4.12 1.10
CA LYS A 138 6.29 -5.54 1.00
C LYS A 138 7.45 -5.77 0.06
N SER A 139 7.44 -5.19 -1.14
CA SER A 139 8.47 -5.40 -2.16
C SER A 139 9.85 -4.93 -1.70
N ILE A 140 9.91 -3.75 -1.06
CA ILE A 140 11.13 -3.22 -0.43
C ILE A 140 11.68 -4.23 0.60
N LYS A 141 10.82 -4.77 1.46
CA LYS A 141 11.22 -5.67 2.54
C LYS A 141 11.74 -7.03 2.04
N ILE A 142 11.16 -7.57 0.98
CA ILE A 142 11.48 -8.94 0.54
C ILE A 142 12.58 -8.99 -0.54
N ASN A 143 12.84 -7.90 -1.27
CA ASN A 143 13.85 -7.88 -2.32
C ASN A 143 15.26 -7.73 -1.70
N PRO A 144 16.18 -8.70 -1.91
CA PRO A 144 17.54 -8.64 -1.36
C PRO A 144 18.36 -7.43 -1.84
N ARG A 145 18.11 -6.93 -3.05
CA ARG A 145 18.79 -5.72 -3.56
C ARG A 145 18.39 -4.48 -2.77
N ASN A 146 17.11 -4.38 -2.42
CA ASN A 146 16.58 -3.30 -1.60
C ASN A 146 17.11 -3.37 -0.17
N GLN A 147 17.23 -4.58 0.39
CA GLN A 147 17.85 -4.78 1.70
C GLN A 147 19.33 -4.37 1.71
N LYS A 148 20.09 -4.73 0.66
CA LYS A 148 21.47 -4.25 0.50
C LYS A 148 21.52 -2.72 0.45
N PHE A 149 20.68 -2.09 -0.37
CA PHE A 149 20.63 -0.64 -0.49
C PHE A 149 20.33 0.07 0.85
N ILE A 150 19.39 -0.45 1.64
CA ILE A 150 19.06 0.09 2.96
C ILE A 150 20.23 -0.12 3.95
N ASN A 151 20.89 -1.27 3.90
CA ASN A 151 22.05 -1.54 4.75
C ASN A 151 23.23 -0.62 4.41
N ASP A 152 23.48 -0.37 3.13
CA ASP A 152 24.54 0.55 2.68
C ASP A 152 24.28 1.98 3.24
N ILE A 153 23.01 2.44 3.26
CA ILE A 153 22.63 3.72 3.91
C ILE A 153 22.88 3.64 5.43
N SER A 154 22.43 2.56 6.09
CA SER A 154 22.59 2.40 7.53
C SER A 154 24.06 2.38 7.94
N GLU A 155 24.94 1.77 7.14
CA GLU A 155 26.38 1.74 7.38
C GLU A 155 26.99 3.14 7.26
N ALA A 156 26.66 3.89 6.21
CA ALA A 156 27.10 5.28 6.04
C ALA A 156 26.67 6.16 7.21
N LEU A 157 25.39 6.08 7.63
CA LEU A 157 24.89 6.82 8.78
C LEU A 157 25.57 6.39 10.08
N SER A 158 26.00 5.13 10.21
CA SER A 158 26.57 4.62 11.45
C SER A 158 27.95 5.19 11.81
N THR A 159 28.58 5.88 10.85
CA THR A 159 29.85 6.60 11.04
C THR A 159 29.69 7.74 12.05
N GLU A 160 28.50 8.34 12.14
CA GLU A 160 28.19 9.39 13.10
C GLU A 160 27.67 8.84 14.41
N LYS A 161 28.21 9.35 15.51
CA LYS A 161 27.96 8.85 16.87
C LYS A 161 26.46 8.82 17.20
N ASP A 162 25.72 9.81 16.74
CA ASP A 162 24.31 9.97 17.11
C ASP A 162 23.37 9.19 16.19
N LEU A 163 23.90 8.69 15.06
CA LEU A 163 23.19 7.89 14.07
C LEU A 163 23.63 6.40 14.10
N LYS A 164 24.63 6.03 14.89
CA LYS A 164 25.24 4.69 14.99
C LYS A 164 24.28 3.51 15.12
N ASN A 165 23.09 3.73 15.67
CA ASN A 165 22.07 2.68 15.87
C ASN A 165 20.70 3.09 15.31
N ILE A 166 20.66 4.02 14.36
CA ILE A 166 19.40 4.48 13.80
C ILE A 166 18.78 3.41 12.92
N ILE A 167 17.47 3.23 13.05
CA ILE A 167 16.71 2.32 12.21
C ILE A 167 16.38 3.06 10.92
N VAL A 168 16.88 2.53 9.80
CA VAL A 168 16.60 3.05 8.46
C VAL A 168 15.46 2.26 7.83
N GLN A 169 14.42 2.97 7.39
CA GLN A 169 13.31 2.44 6.62
C GLN A 169 13.10 3.30 5.37
N ILE A 170 12.57 2.69 4.32
CA ILE A 170 12.16 3.42 3.12
C ILE A 170 10.65 3.30 3.02
N GLU A 171 9.97 4.44 3.07
CA GLU A 171 8.51 4.51 3.13
C GLU A 171 7.95 5.35 1.98
N PRO A 172 6.80 4.96 1.40
CA PRO A 172 6.06 5.78 0.45
C PRO A 172 5.72 7.17 1.03
N VAL A 173 5.82 8.21 0.19
CA VAL A 173 5.26 9.51 0.53
C VAL A 173 3.73 9.41 0.40
N PRO A 174 2.96 9.79 1.44
CA PRO A 174 1.50 9.78 1.36
C PRO A 174 0.99 10.54 0.13
N TYR A 175 -0.05 10.00 -0.51
CA TYR A 175 -0.73 10.60 -1.68
C TYR A 175 0.11 10.69 -2.96
N THR A 176 1.31 10.13 -2.97
CA THR A 176 2.14 10.03 -4.19
C THR A 176 1.91 8.71 -4.90
N THR A 177 2.16 8.66 -6.21
CA THR A 177 1.95 7.45 -7.00
C THR A 177 3.26 6.98 -7.61
N LEU A 178 3.62 5.74 -7.34
CA LEU A 178 4.73 5.08 -8.04
C LEU A 178 4.36 4.60 -9.46
N TYR A 179 3.24 5.09 -10.02
CA TYR A 179 2.71 4.69 -11.32
C TYR A 179 3.64 5.07 -12.48
N THR A 180 4.34 6.21 -12.38
CA THR A 180 5.24 6.71 -13.44
C THR A 180 6.56 5.96 -13.53
N TYR A 181 6.84 5.07 -12.58
CA TYR A 181 8.01 4.21 -12.65
C TYR A 181 7.65 3.03 -13.53
N GLU A 182 8.51 2.73 -14.50
CA GLU A 182 8.35 1.53 -15.31
C GLU A 182 8.21 0.34 -14.37
N ARG A 183 6.97 -0.18 -14.27
CA ARG A 183 6.68 -1.47 -13.67
C ARG A 183 7.56 -2.43 -14.44
N GLY A 184 8.69 -2.80 -13.84
CA GLY A 184 9.74 -3.50 -14.56
C GLY A 184 9.22 -4.80 -15.19
N HIS A 185 10.03 -5.41 -16.06
CA HIS A 185 9.70 -6.66 -16.75
C HIS A 185 9.25 -7.81 -15.81
N SER A 186 9.54 -7.70 -14.51
CA SER A 186 9.04 -8.57 -13.46
C SER A 186 7.60 -8.21 -13.07
N LYS A 187 6.66 -9.10 -13.39
CA LYS A 187 5.25 -9.01 -12.98
C LYS A 187 5.03 -9.30 -11.48
N ALA A 188 6.10 -9.55 -10.71
CA ALA A 188 5.99 -9.87 -9.30
C ALA A 188 5.55 -8.64 -8.47
N LEU A 189 4.58 -8.83 -7.58
CA LEU A 189 3.92 -7.78 -6.80
C LEU A 189 3.55 -6.56 -7.65
N GLY A 190 2.83 -6.81 -8.74
CA GLY A 190 2.24 -5.76 -9.56
C GLY A 190 3.25 -4.82 -10.23
N GLY A 191 4.51 -5.26 -10.38
CA GLY A 191 5.58 -4.46 -10.95
C GLY A 191 6.42 -3.68 -9.93
N TYR A 192 6.10 -3.75 -8.65
CA TYR A 192 6.86 -3.09 -7.58
C TYR A 192 8.04 -3.91 -7.07
N TYR A 193 8.25 -5.14 -7.54
CA TYR A 193 9.34 -5.97 -7.02
C TYR A 193 10.72 -5.42 -7.37
N ASP A 194 10.91 -4.95 -8.61
CA ASP A 194 12.23 -4.55 -9.14
C ASP A 194 12.36 -3.05 -9.46
N PHE A 195 11.44 -2.21 -8.96
CA PHE A 195 11.54 -0.76 -9.19
C PHE A 195 12.79 -0.15 -8.54
N SER A 196 13.28 0.94 -9.13
CA SER A 196 14.48 1.64 -8.66
C SER A 196 14.20 2.50 -7.43
N LEU A 197 14.69 2.07 -6.27
CA LEU A 197 14.59 2.87 -5.04
C LEU A 197 15.31 4.21 -5.16
N LYS A 198 16.47 4.23 -5.83
CA LYS A 198 17.25 5.45 -6.04
C LYS A 198 16.45 6.49 -6.83
N ASP A 199 15.82 6.09 -7.92
CA ASP A 199 15.02 7.01 -8.74
C ASP A 199 13.73 7.40 -8.01
N ALA A 200 13.14 6.49 -7.22
CA ALA A 200 11.94 6.74 -6.42
C ALA A 200 12.18 7.76 -5.29
N LEU A 201 13.33 7.68 -4.62
CA LEU A 201 13.77 8.66 -3.62
C LEU A 201 14.06 10.02 -4.27
N ARG A 202 14.79 10.01 -5.40
CA ARG A 202 15.15 11.23 -6.14
C ARG A 202 13.94 12.03 -6.61
N ASN A 203 12.89 11.37 -7.12
CA ASN A 203 11.65 12.07 -7.52
C ASN A 203 10.59 12.14 -6.41
N LYS A 204 11.01 12.05 -5.14
CA LYS A 204 10.17 12.31 -3.96
C LYS A 204 8.91 11.45 -3.86
N GLN A 205 8.95 10.22 -4.39
CA GLN A 205 7.87 9.24 -4.18
C GLN A 205 8.10 8.38 -2.94
N LEU A 206 9.37 8.22 -2.56
CA LEU A 206 9.79 7.56 -1.32
C LEU A 206 10.54 8.54 -0.43
N THR A 207 10.62 8.19 0.85
CA THR A 207 11.45 8.87 1.85
C THR A 207 12.32 7.89 2.58
N VAL A 208 13.48 8.36 3.04
CA VAL A 208 14.28 7.65 4.04
C VAL A 208 13.77 8.05 5.41
N GLN A 209 13.08 7.12 6.07
CA GLN A 209 12.62 7.27 7.45
C GLN A 209 13.69 6.78 8.41
N LEU A 210 14.01 7.63 9.37
CA LEU A 210 15.00 7.41 10.40
C LEU A 210 14.28 7.38 11.74
N SER A 211 14.44 6.28 12.47
CA SER A 211 13.80 6.09 13.77
C SER A 211 14.82 5.66 14.81
N LEU A 212 14.67 6.19 16.02
CA LEU A 212 15.44 5.70 17.16
C LEU A 212 14.95 4.31 17.56
N PRO A 213 15.85 3.43 18.03
CA PRO A 213 15.45 2.15 18.61
C PRO A 213 14.58 2.35 19.86
N SER A 214 13.62 1.45 20.07
CA SER A 214 12.70 1.50 21.21
C SER A 214 13.47 1.55 22.54
N GLY A 215 13.14 2.53 23.38
CA GLY A 215 13.79 2.72 24.69
C GLY A 215 15.05 3.60 24.65
N SER A 216 15.44 4.13 23.48
CA SER A 216 16.43 5.21 23.43
C SER A 216 15.86 6.45 24.11
N THR A 217 16.64 7.08 24.99
CA THR A 217 16.26 8.35 25.61
C THR A 217 16.04 9.42 24.53
N THR A 218 15.27 10.46 24.86
CA THR A 218 15.00 11.65 24.03
C THR A 218 16.29 12.44 23.81
N LYS A 219 17.27 11.84 23.14
CA LYS A 219 18.44 12.54 22.68
C LYS A 219 18.01 13.36 21.48
N GLU A 220 18.08 14.68 21.62
CA GLU A 220 17.92 15.60 20.51
C GLU A 220 19.02 15.34 19.50
N ILE A 221 18.63 15.02 18.27
CA ILE A 221 19.55 14.87 17.15
C ILE A 221 19.26 16.00 16.17
N ASP A 222 20.27 16.84 15.96
CA ASP A 222 20.28 17.77 14.84
C ASP A 222 20.57 16.97 13.55
N LEU A 223 19.49 16.51 12.90
CA LEU A 223 19.60 15.68 11.70
C LEU A 223 20.41 16.36 10.61
N HIS A 224 20.26 17.69 10.45
CA HIS A 224 20.96 18.46 9.44
C HIS A 224 22.47 18.36 9.66
N SER A 225 22.94 18.73 10.86
CA SER A 225 24.37 18.70 11.18
C SER A 225 24.95 17.29 11.10
N GLN A 226 24.23 16.26 11.55
CA GLN A 226 24.72 14.88 11.46
C GLN A 226 24.87 14.43 10.00
N LEU A 227 23.88 14.70 9.14
CA LEU A 227 23.96 14.32 7.73
C LEU A 227 25.09 15.08 7.00
N GLU A 228 25.36 16.34 7.34
CA GLU A 228 26.52 17.07 6.78
C GLU A 228 27.84 16.37 7.09
N GLN A 229 28.00 15.80 8.29
CA GLN A 229 29.22 15.08 8.65
C GLN A 229 29.33 13.74 7.91
N VAL A 230 28.22 12.99 7.78
CA VAL A 230 28.17 11.75 7.00
C VAL A 230 28.60 12.03 5.54
N LEU A 231 28.05 13.08 4.93
CA LEU A 231 28.28 13.43 3.52
C LEU A 231 29.73 13.83 3.20
N LYS A 232 30.56 14.15 4.20
CA LYS A 232 31.99 14.41 4.00
C LYS A 232 32.80 13.15 3.68
N ASN A 233 32.35 12.01 4.19
CA ASN A 233 33.10 10.75 4.18
C ASN A 233 32.36 9.62 3.46
N SER A 234 31.11 9.83 3.07
CA SER A 234 30.24 8.83 2.46
C SER A 234 29.26 9.47 1.50
N GLU A 235 28.73 8.66 0.58
CA GLU A 235 27.66 9.07 -0.31
C GLU A 235 26.32 8.57 0.22
N LEU A 236 25.32 9.45 0.20
CA LEU A 236 23.94 9.11 0.50
C LEU A 236 23.07 9.32 -0.76
N PRO A 237 22.04 8.48 -0.99
CA PRO A 237 21.15 8.68 -2.11
C PRO A 237 20.38 10.01 -2.01
N ASP A 238 20.18 10.66 -3.16
CA ASP A 238 19.32 11.83 -3.26
C ASP A 238 17.91 11.49 -2.77
N GLY A 239 17.31 12.41 -2.03
CA GLY A 239 15.97 12.24 -1.50
C GLY A 239 15.72 12.98 -0.21
N ARG A 240 14.52 12.74 0.33
CA ARG A 240 14.05 13.31 1.59
C ARG A 240 14.32 12.35 2.74
N TYR A 241 15.05 12.83 3.74
CA TYR A 241 15.38 12.12 4.98
C TYR A 241 14.53 12.69 6.11
N ILE A 242 13.83 11.83 6.84
CA ILE A 242 12.90 12.23 7.90
C ILE A 242 13.29 11.50 9.18
N LEU A 243 13.54 12.26 10.24
CA LEU A 243 13.79 11.75 11.59
C LEU A 243 12.52 11.88 12.43
N ASN A 244 12.01 10.74 12.90
CA ASN A 244 10.84 10.71 13.76
C ASN A 244 11.21 11.03 15.22
N GLN A 245 11.27 12.32 15.55
CA GLN A 245 11.51 12.84 16.89
C GLN A 245 10.56 14.01 17.19
N ASN A 246 10.36 14.35 18.47
CA ASN A 246 9.63 15.55 18.90
C ASN A 246 10.63 16.57 19.47
N ASN A 247 11.11 17.49 18.64
CA ASN A 247 12.12 18.49 18.99
C ASN A 247 12.07 19.72 18.05
N ASP A 248 12.89 20.72 18.38
CA ASP A 248 12.99 22.02 17.69
C ASP A 248 13.92 22.02 16.46
N PHE A 249 14.63 20.92 16.20
CA PHE A 249 15.53 20.77 15.06
C PHE A 249 14.79 20.36 13.77
N PRO A 250 15.38 20.59 12.59
CA PRO A 250 14.83 20.09 11.33
C PRO A 250 14.71 18.58 11.38
N LYS A 251 13.46 18.09 11.46
CA LYS A 251 13.15 16.66 11.37
C LYS A 251 13.27 16.13 9.95
N GLU A 252 13.47 17.01 9.00
CA GLU A 252 13.45 16.72 7.59
C GLU A 252 14.60 17.44 6.90
N VAL A 253 15.35 16.68 6.10
CA VAL A 253 16.50 17.17 5.35
C VAL A 253 16.43 16.62 3.93
N HIS A 254 16.70 17.47 2.94
CA HIS A 254 16.78 17.07 1.55
C HIS A 254 18.24 16.97 1.09
N ILE A 255 18.60 15.85 0.50
CA ILE A 255 19.90 15.61 -0.14
C ILE A 255 19.71 15.61 -1.65
N ASP A 256 20.54 16.38 -2.37
CA ASP A 256 20.60 16.39 -3.84
C ASP A 256 22.05 16.62 -4.28
N GLY A 257 22.60 15.71 -5.08
CA GLY A 257 23.98 15.78 -5.56
C GLY A 257 25.00 15.62 -4.44
N ASN A 258 24.71 14.76 -3.47
CA ASN A 258 25.53 14.53 -2.26
C ASN A 258 25.74 15.79 -1.40
N GLN A 259 24.79 16.73 -1.44
CA GLN A 259 24.80 17.95 -0.62
C GLN A 259 23.42 18.17 0.00
N ILE A 260 23.39 18.76 1.18
CA ILE A 260 22.13 19.19 1.79
C ILE A 260 21.64 20.44 1.07
N ARG A 261 20.38 20.43 0.62
CA ARG A 261 19.71 21.64 0.15
C ARG A 261 19.04 22.37 1.30
N SER A 262 19.31 23.66 1.42
CA SER A 262 18.48 24.57 2.20
C SER A 262 17.11 24.66 1.53
N ASN A 263 16.04 24.41 2.29
CA ASN A 263 14.67 24.66 1.85
C ASN A 263 14.44 26.16 1.59
#